data_AF-A0A2N1VQE9-F1
#
_entry.id   AF-A0A2N1VQE9-F1
#
_cell.length_a   1.000
_cell.length_b   1.000
_cell.length_c   1.000
_cell.angle_alpha   90.00
_cell.angle_beta   90.00
_cell.angle_gamma   90.00
#
_symmetry.space_group_name_H-M   'P 1'
#
loop_
_entity.id
_entity.type
_entity.pdbx_description
1 polymer ?
#
loop_
_entity_poly.entity_id
_entity_poly.type
_entity_poly.pdbx_seq_one_letter_code
_entity_poly.pdbx_strand_id
1 'polypeptide(L)'
;MKYLLLIMLVLAFVFSGCEQNSTKWQDNNDRPSIAISVDLDDDEEEVNPCSTDNEQWNAFLAEVEAALGIDLSDVIVNDEPISCSILACLDENYNNHGKFVSCIAHLTNDMVKAGIITGTQKGVIQSIAGASEIGK
;
A
#
# COMPACT_ATOMS: atom_id res chain seq x y z
N MET A 1 18.68 -44.61 20.87
CA MET A 1 19.57 -43.95 19.88
C MET A 1 19.05 -44.19 18.46
N LYS A 2 17.86 -43.68 18.11
CA LYS A 2 17.27 -43.78 16.76
C LYS A 2 16.61 -42.48 16.28
N TYR A 3 16.44 -41.49 17.14
CA TYR A 3 15.80 -40.21 16.79
C TYR A 3 16.78 -39.06 16.51
N LEU A 4 18.09 -39.30 16.65
CA LEU A 4 19.12 -38.27 16.39
C LEU A 4 19.54 -38.18 14.92
N LEU A 5 19.09 -39.11 14.06
CA LEU A 5 19.45 -39.17 12.64
C LEU A 5 18.36 -38.62 11.70
N LEU A 6 17.21 -38.20 12.26
CA LEU A 6 16.05 -37.71 11.48
C LEU A 6 15.93 -36.18 11.42
N ILE A 7 16.74 -35.44 12.19
CA ILE A 7 16.65 -33.97 12.28
C ILE A 7 17.62 -33.26 11.32
N MET A 8 18.56 -33.98 10.69
CA MET A 8 19.50 -33.40 9.72
C MET A 8 18.99 -33.38 8.25
N LEU A 9 17.74 -33.79 8.00
CA LEU A 9 17.19 -33.90 6.63
C LEU A 9 16.19 -32.79 6.26
N VAL A 10 16.02 -31.75 7.10
CA VAL A 10 15.07 -30.65 6.85
C VAL A 10 15.78 -29.29 6.63
N LEU A 11 17.11 -29.25 6.65
CA LEU A 11 17.92 -28.03 6.45
C LEU A 11 18.47 -27.89 5.01
N ALA A 12 17.67 -28.22 3.99
CA ALA A 12 18.10 -28.14 2.58
C ALA A 12 17.08 -27.53 1.61
N PHE A 13 16.15 -26.69 2.08
CA PHE A 13 15.32 -25.86 1.20
C PHE A 13 15.58 -24.39 1.49
N VAL A 14 16.69 -23.93 0.93
CA VAL A 14 17.16 -22.56 0.93
C VAL A 14 17.38 -22.19 -0.54
N PHE A 15 16.76 -21.08 -0.94
CA PHE A 15 16.84 -20.41 -2.24
C PHE A 15 16.23 -21.12 -3.46
N SER A 16 14.93 -20.93 -3.67
CA SER A 16 14.43 -20.75 -5.05
C SER A 16 14.63 -19.30 -5.44
N GLY A 17 15.78 -19.02 -6.04
CA GLY A 17 15.94 -17.87 -6.91
C GLY A 17 15.09 -18.07 -8.16
N CYS A 18 14.40 -17.01 -8.61
CA CYS A 18 13.85 -16.96 -9.95
C CYS A 18 15.02 -16.80 -10.93
N GLU A 19 15.40 -17.92 -11.55
CA GLU A 19 16.38 -17.98 -12.63
C GLU A 19 15.79 -17.37 -13.91
N GLN A 20 16.44 -16.34 -14.44
CA GLN A 20 16.06 -15.70 -15.70
C GLN A 20 16.34 -16.67 -16.87
N ASN A 21 15.27 -17.28 -17.37
CA ASN A 21 15.28 -18.07 -18.59
C ASN A 21 15.40 -17.13 -19.80
N SER A 22 16.63 -16.95 -20.29
CA SER A 22 16.88 -16.29 -21.57
C SER A 22 16.69 -17.28 -22.72
N THR A 23 15.51 -17.27 -23.33
CA THR A 23 15.34 -17.89 -24.64
C THR A 23 16.02 -17.02 -25.70
N LYS A 24 17.18 -17.46 -26.14
CA LYS A 24 17.88 -17.02 -27.35
C LYS A 24 16.97 -17.22 -28.57
N TRP A 25 16.43 -16.15 -29.12
CA TRP A 25 15.81 -16.17 -30.44
C TRP A 25 16.87 -15.80 -31.48
N GLN A 26 17.17 -16.77 -32.35
CA GLN A 26 17.98 -16.55 -33.55
C GLN A 26 17.19 -15.68 -34.53
N ASP A 27 17.73 -14.50 -34.73
CA ASP A 27 17.47 -13.51 -35.75
C ASP A 27 17.78 -14.05 -37.15
N ASN A 28 16.73 -14.14 -37.99
CA ASN A 28 16.87 -14.35 -39.43
C ASN A 28 15.85 -13.52 -40.21
N ASN A 29 16.37 -12.47 -40.84
CA ASN A 29 16.06 -11.91 -42.15
C ASN A 29 14.68 -11.34 -42.51
N ASP A 30 14.75 -10.06 -42.90
CA ASP A 30 14.18 -9.44 -44.11
C ASP A 30 12.67 -9.30 -44.26
N ARG A 31 12.16 -8.17 -43.76
CA ARG A 31 11.11 -7.37 -44.45
C ARG A 31 11.09 -5.93 -43.89
N PRO A 32 11.08 -4.86 -44.71
CA PRO A 32 10.78 -3.53 -44.19
C PRO A 32 9.26 -3.46 -44.02
N SER A 33 8.79 -3.93 -42.87
CA SER A 33 7.45 -3.63 -42.41
C SER A 33 7.52 -2.23 -41.82
N ILE A 34 6.79 -1.28 -42.41
CA ILE A 34 6.55 0.05 -41.86
C ILE A 34 6.18 -0.13 -40.38
N ALA A 35 7.11 0.17 -39.48
CA ALA A 35 6.82 0.29 -38.07
C ALA A 35 6.09 1.62 -37.92
N ILE A 36 4.76 1.55 -37.84
CA ILE A 36 4.03 2.55 -37.08
C ILE A 36 4.46 2.29 -35.64
N SER A 37 5.41 3.07 -35.13
CA SER A 37 5.62 3.19 -33.70
C SER A 37 4.36 3.85 -33.17
N VAL A 38 3.40 3.03 -32.77
CA VAL A 38 2.48 3.46 -31.75
C VAL A 38 3.34 3.46 -30.50
N ASP A 39 3.81 4.64 -30.10
CA ASP A 39 4.24 4.84 -28.72
C ASP A 39 3.01 4.58 -27.88
N LEU A 40 2.85 3.33 -27.46
CA LEU A 40 2.12 3.00 -26.25
C LEU A 40 3.09 3.33 -25.12
N ASP A 41 3.28 4.63 -24.88
CA ASP A 41 3.54 5.10 -23.53
C ASP A 41 2.25 4.84 -22.75
N ASP A 42 1.98 3.56 -22.50
CA ASP A 42 1.05 3.14 -21.46
C ASP A 42 1.84 3.27 -20.17
N ASP A 43 2.10 4.53 -19.81
CA ASP A 43 2.29 4.93 -18.44
C ASP A 43 0.97 4.56 -17.76
N GLU A 44 0.79 3.27 -17.42
CA GLU A 44 -0.28 2.82 -16.55
C GLU A 44 -0.01 3.50 -15.22
N GLU A 45 -0.53 4.72 -15.10
CA GLU A 45 -0.56 5.51 -13.89
C GLU A 45 -1.14 4.57 -12.84
N GLU A 46 -0.30 4.17 -11.87
CA GLU A 46 -0.68 3.21 -10.84
C GLU A 46 -1.87 3.80 -10.11
N VAL A 47 -3.08 3.34 -10.48
CA VAL A 47 -4.32 3.90 -9.97
C VAL A 47 -4.37 3.53 -8.51
N ASN A 48 -3.97 4.46 -7.63
CA ASN A 48 -4.12 4.29 -6.20
C ASN A 48 -5.62 4.11 -5.94
N PRO A 49 -6.07 2.89 -5.57
CA PRO A 49 -7.49 2.57 -5.48
C PRO A 49 -8.20 3.36 -4.38
N CYS A 50 -7.45 4.10 -3.58
CA CYS A 50 -7.88 4.82 -2.39
C CYS A 50 -7.64 6.33 -2.50
N SER A 51 -7.53 6.80 -3.75
CA SER A 51 -7.62 8.19 -4.13
C SER A 51 -9.08 8.64 -4.26
N THR A 52 -9.34 9.88 -3.89
CA THR A 52 -10.61 10.59 -4.18
C THR A 52 -10.27 11.98 -4.71
N ASP A 53 -11.18 12.56 -5.47
CA ASP A 53 -11.14 13.95 -5.92
C ASP A 53 -11.37 14.96 -4.77
N ASN A 54 -11.58 14.50 -3.53
CA ASN A 54 -11.78 15.35 -2.37
C ASN A 54 -10.47 16.03 -1.92
N GLU A 55 -10.43 17.36 -2.05
CA GLU A 55 -9.27 18.19 -1.66
C GLU A 55 -8.93 18.08 -0.16
N GLN A 56 -9.93 18.01 0.71
CA GLN A 56 -9.70 17.89 2.17
C GLN A 56 -9.09 16.54 2.53
N TRP A 57 -9.50 15.47 1.83
CA TRP A 57 -8.92 14.15 1.98
C TRP A 57 -7.46 14.12 1.52
N ASN A 58 -7.17 14.68 0.34
CA ASN A 58 -5.82 14.71 -0.20
C ASN A 58 -4.88 15.55 0.69
N ALA A 59 -5.38 16.66 1.24
CA ALA A 59 -4.64 17.45 2.22
C ALA A 59 -4.36 16.66 3.52
N PHE A 60 -5.37 15.94 4.02
CA PHE A 60 -5.23 15.09 5.21
C PHE A 60 -4.18 13.98 4.99
N LEU A 61 -4.25 13.24 3.88
CA LEU A 61 -3.27 12.19 3.58
C LEU A 61 -1.85 12.74 3.48
N ALA A 62 -1.66 13.84 2.73
CA ALA A 62 -0.36 14.48 2.59
C ALA A 62 0.22 14.93 3.94
N GLU A 63 -0.62 15.44 4.85
CA GLU A 63 -0.19 15.82 6.19
C GLU A 63 0.23 14.60 7.03
N VAL A 64 -0.51 13.50 6.95
CA VAL A 64 -0.17 12.26 7.66
C VAL A 64 1.15 11.68 7.13
N GLU A 65 1.30 11.55 5.83
CA GLU A 65 2.53 11.02 5.19
C GLU A 65 3.74 11.88 5.54
N ALA A 66 3.61 13.20 5.46
CA ALA A 66 4.66 14.15 5.84
C ALA A 66 5.04 14.03 7.33
N ALA A 67 4.05 13.85 8.21
CA ALA A 67 4.29 13.75 9.65
C ALA A 67 4.90 12.42 10.07
N LEU A 68 4.59 11.34 9.35
CA LEU A 68 5.07 9.99 9.65
C LEU A 68 6.36 9.63 8.91
N GLY A 69 6.66 10.31 7.81
CA GLY A 69 7.79 9.97 6.93
C GLY A 69 7.64 8.59 6.28
N ILE A 70 6.40 8.16 6.06
CA ILE A 70 6.03 6.90 5.40
C ILE A 70 5.07 7.22 4.26
N ASP A 71 5.16 6.45 3.18
CA ASP A 71 4.12 6.40 2.17
C ASP A 71 3.01 5.46 2.66
N LEU A 72 1.78 5.94 2.78
CA LEU A 72 0.66 5.13 3.25
C LEU A 72 0.16 4.14 2.19
N SER A 73 0.53 4.35 0.93
CA SER A 73 0.26 3.40 -0.16
C SER A 73 1.15 2.15 -0.08
N ASP A 74 2.37 2.29 0.45
CA ASP A 74 3.33 1.20 0.61
C ASP A 74 3.03 0.28 1.80
N VAL A 75 2.26 0.74 2.78
CA VAL A 75 1.95 -0.06 3.97
C VAL A 75 0.66 -0.86 3.73
N ILE A 76 0.82 -2.17 3.55
CA ILE A 76 -0.30 -3.09 3.26
C ILE A 76 -0.84 -3.73 4.55
N VAL A 77 -2.16 -3.68 4.73
CA VAL A 77 -2.93 -4.28 5.82
C VAL A 77 -4.12 -5.02 5.21
N ASN A 78 -4.27 -6.32 5.50
CA ASN A 78 -5.35 -7.15 4.93
C ASN A 78 -5.42 -7.09 3.39
N ASP A 79 -4.27 -7.12 2.72
CA ASP A 79 -4.13 -7.04 1.26
C ASP A 79 -4.57 -5.71 0.62
N GLU A 80 -4.77 -4.65 1.42
CA GLU A 80 -5.03 -3.28 0.96
C GLU A 80 -4.06 -2.26 1.59
N PRO A 81 -3.74 -1.16 0.90
CA PRO A 81 -3.00 -0.05 1.52
C PRO A 81 -3.73 0.54 2.74
N ILE A 82 -2.97 1.02 3.74
CA ILE A 82 -3.53 1.69 4.92
C ILE A 82 -4.38 2.90 4.52
N SER A 83 -4.00 3.63 3.46
CA SER A 83 -4.78 4.75 2.94
C SER A 83 -6.23 4.36 2.64
N CYS A 84 -6.49 3.12 2.20
CA CYS A 84 -7.82 2.55 1.99
C CYS A 84 -8.59 2.35 3.27
N SER A 85 -7.96 1.75 4.28
CA SER A 85 -8.59 1.54 5.57
C SER A 85 -8.93 2.87 6.26
N ILE A 86 -8.12 3.91 6.03
CA ILE A 86 -8.40 5.28 6.49
C ILE A 86 -9.54 5.89 5.65
N LEU A 87 -9.57 5.68 4.33
CA LEU A 87 -10.62 6.19 3.44
C LEU A 87 -12.00 5.63 3.85
N ALA A 88 -12.05 4.39 4.33
CA ALA A 88 -13.26 3.77 4.86
C ALA A 88 -13.86 4.51 6.08
N CYS A 89 -13.12 5.43 6.72
CA CYS A 89 -13.65 6.28 7.79
C CYS A 89 -14.47 7.48 7.32
N LEU A 90 -14.60 7.67 6.01
CA LEU A 90 -15.41 8.74 5.44
C LEU A 90 -16.87 8.29 5.31
N ASP A 91 -17.79 9.10 5.82
CA ASP A 91 -19.23 8.93 5.60
C ASP A 91 -19.55 9.24 4.13
N GLU A 92 -20.67 8.74 3.58
CA GLU A 92 -21.07 8.87 2.16
C GLU A 92 -21.08 10.33 1.66
N ASN A 93 -21.11 11.30 2.57
CA ASN A 93 -21.11 12.72 2.25
C ASN A 93 -20.11 13.55 3.06
N TYR A 94 -19.13 12.96 3.76
CA TYR A 94 -18.10 13.72 4.48
C TYR A 94 -18.66 14.80 5.43
N ASN A 95 -19.85 14.59 6.00
CA ASN A 95 -20.61 15.64 6.70
C ASN A 95 -20.62 15.47 8.22
N ASN A 96 -19.76 14.60 8.76
CA ASN A 96 -19.73 14.34 10.19
C ASN A 96 -18.30 14.17 10.73
N HIS A 97 -17.75 15.29 11.17
CA HIS A 97 -16.38 15.36 11.71
C HIS A 97 -16.21 14.44 12.92
N GLY A 98 -17.20 14.40 13.82
CA GLY A 98 -17.16 13.54 15.00
C GLY A 98 -17.08 12.05 14.65
N LYS A 99 -17.86 11.59 13.65
CA LYS A 99 -17.78 10.21 13.16
C LYS A 99 -16.44 9.91 12.51
N PHE A 100 -15.93 10.81 11.69
CA PHE A 100 -14.63 10.65 11.04
C PHE A 100 -13.52 10.48 12.10
N VAL A 101 -13.40 11.44 13.03
CA VAL A 101 -12.40 11.38 14.11
C VAL A 101 -12.57 10.13 14.98
N SER A 102 -13.81 9.74 15.29
CA SER A 102 -14.09 8.52 16.05
C SER A 102 -13.67 7.25 15.29
N CYS A 103 -13.92 7.19 13.98
CA CYS A 103 -13.51 6.06 13.15
C CYS A 103 -11.98 5.95 13.11
N ILE A 104 -11.27 7.06 12.85
CA ILE A 104 -9.81 7.10 12.89
C ILE A 104 -9.29 6.64 14.25
N ALA A 105 -9.95 7.03 15.34
CA ALA A 105 -9.57 6.60 16.66
C ALA A 105 -9.69 5.08 16.85
N HIS A 106 -10.77 4.46 16.36
CA HIS A 106 -10.92 3.00 16.39
C HIS A 106 -9.91 2.30 15.50
N LEU A 107 -9.77 2.74 14.25
CA LEU A 107 -8.85 2.18 13.27
C LEU A 107 -7.40 2.16 13.79
N THR A 108 -6.91 3.31 14.25
CA THR A 108 -5.53 3.43 14.76
C THR A 108 -5.31 2.63 16.04
N ASN A 109 -6.32 2.45 16.89
CA ASN A 109 -6.23 1.55 18.03
C ASN A 109 -6.05 0.10 17.58
N ASP A 110 -6.77 -0.33 16.56
CA ASP A 110 -6.68 -1.69 16.04
C ASP A 110 -5.36 -1.91 15.30
N MET A 111 -4.86 -0.92 14.57
CA MET A 111 -3.52 -0.96 13.96
C MET A 111 -2.40 -1.06 15.00
N VAL A 112 -2.50 -0.36 16.13
CA VAL A 112 -1.54 -0.52 17.24
C VAL A 112 -1.60 -1.93 17.82
N LYS A 113 -2.80 -2.49 18.03
CA LYS A 113 -2.96 -3.88 18.53
C LYS A 113 -2.38 -4.91 17.56
N ALA A 114 -2.51 -4.67 16.26
CA ALA A 114 -1.97 -5.51 15.21
C ALA A 114 -0.45 -5.32 14.99
N GLY A 115 0.17 -4.32 15.64
CA GLY A 115 1.60 -4.03 15.49
C GLY A 115 1.96 -3.34 14.17
N ILE A 116 0.97 -2.77 13.46
CA ILE A 116 1.13 -2.10 12.17
C ILE A 116 1.72 -0.70 12.37
N ILE A 117 1.22 0.02 13.39
CA ILE A 117 1.73 1.33 13.77
C ILE A 117 2.10 1.35 15.26
N THR A 118 2.97 2.25 15.65
CA THR A 118 3.32 2.51 17.04
C THR A 118 2.29 3.42 17.72
N GLY A 119 2.28 3.43 19.06
CA GLY A 119 1.45 4.36 19.83
C GLY A 119 1.72 5.83 19.53
N THR A 120 2.96 6.18 19.17
CA THR A 120 3.34 7.53 18.73
C THR A 120 2.70 7.88 17.40
N GLN A 121 2.81 7.00 16.40
CA GLN A 121 2.21 7.20 15.08
C GLN A 121 0.68 7.32 15.17
N LYS A 122 0.04 6.49 16.02
CA LYS A 122 -1.39 6.65 16.36
C LYS A 122 -1.69 8.08 16.84
N GLY A 123 -0.91 8.60 17.79
CA GLY A 123 -1.13 9.94 18.34
C GLY A 123 -1.05 11.03 17.28
N VAL A 124 -0.09 10.92 16.35
CA VAL A 124 0.06 11.83 15.21
C VAL A 124 -1.17 11.79 14.31
N ILE A 125 -1.59 10.60 13.86
CA ILE A 125 -2.75 10.43 12.97
C ILE A 125 -4.03 10.99 13.62
N GLN A 126 -4.26 10.69 14.90
CA GLN A 126 -5.43 11.18 15.63
C GLN A 126 -5.42 12.71 15.80
N SER A 127 -4.25 13.30 16.03
CA SER A 127 -4.10 14.76 16.12
C SER A 127 -4.42 15.44 14.79
N ILE A 128 -3.91 14.92 13.68
CA ILE A 128 -4.18 15.44 12.34
C ILE A 128 -5.67 15.30 12.01
N ALA A 129 -6.28 14.14 12.30
CA ALA A 129 -7.71 13.92 12.07
C ALA A 129 -8.58 14.91 12.84
N GLY A 130 -8.27 15.17 14.11
CA GLY A 130 -9.00 16.14 14.92
C GLY A 130 -8.80 17.60 14.48
N ALA A 131 -7.68 17.92 13.82
CA ALA A 131 -7.42 19.24 13.28
C ALA A 131 -8.03 19.44 11.88
N SER A 132 -8.26 18.37 11.12
CA SER A 132 -8.74 18.41 9.74
C SER A 132 -10.11 19.06 9.57
N GLU A 133 -10.40 19.49 8.34
CA GLU A 133 -11.71 20.05 7.95
C GLU A 133 -12.73 18.99 7.48
N ILE A 134 -12.32 17.73 7.41
CA ILE A 134 -13.19 16.61 6.99
C ILE A 134 -14.38 16.54 7.93
N GLY A 135 -15.60 16.57 7.40
CA GLY A 135 -16.80 16.42 8.23
C GLY A 135 -17.40 17.71 8.80
N LYS A 136 -16.84 18.89 8.51
CA LYS A 136 -17.30 20.18 9.02
C LYS A 136 -18.18 20.92 8.02
#